data_AF-A0A2N7DVG8-F1
#
_entry.id   AF-A0A2N7DVG8-F1
#
_cell.length_a   1.000
_cell.length_b   1.000
_cell.length_c   1.000
_cell.angle_alpha   90.00
_cell.angle_beta   90.00
_cell.angle_gamma   90.00
#
_symmetry.space_group_name_H-M   'P 1'
#
loop_
_entity.id
_entity.type
_entity.pdbx_description
1 polymer ?
#
loop_
_entity_poly.entity_id
_entity_poly.type
_entity_poly.pdbx_seq_one_letter_code
_entity_poly.pdbx_strand_id
1 'polypeptide(L)'
;MSRISRITLPLLTSILMVVLSFTAPIAKADTPEFKMNQNRQCIMCHKKNGNMYGMHANDALGQTCQDCHGEKGRHPRGESELIGFGENSPASAEQQTAACMACHGQEELAEADWTHNVHSDKVNCADCHQLHPEVDPVIGQTETVRIKSCVSCHESQ
;
A
#
# COMPACT_ATOMS: atom_id res chain seq x y z
N MET A 1 -24.36 -14.63 73.04
CA MET A 1 -23.12 -14.92 72.26
C MET A 1 -23.42 -14.68 70.79
N SER A 2 -23.04 -13.51 70.27
CA SER A 2 -23.34 -13.04 68.91
C SER A 2 -22.31 -13.60 67.92
N ARG A 3 -22.77 -14.31 66.87
CA ARG A 3 -21.93 -14.89 65.80
C ARG A 3 -22.28 -14.31 64.42
N ILE A 4 -22.43 -12.98 64.30
CA ILE A 4 -22.75 -12.33 63.00
C ILE A 4 -21.54 -11.60 62.37
N SER A 5 -20.37 -11.56 63.01
CA SER A 5 -19.28 -10.65 62.61
C SER A 5 -18.07 -11.29 61.89
N ARG A 6 -18.25 -12.26 60.98
CA ARG A 6 -17.09 -12.87 60.28
C ARG A 6 -17.18 -13.03 58.76
N ILE A 7 -18.29 -12.63 58.11
CA ILE A 7 -18.49 -12.89 56.67
C ILE A 7 -18.60 -11.59 55.83
N THR A 8 -18.68 -10.41 56.45
CA THR A 8 -18.84 -9.14 55.70
C THR A 8 -17.54 -8.49 55.23
N LEU A 9 -16.37 -8.93 55.72
CA LEU A 9 -15.08 -8.32 55.37
C LEU A 9 -14.39 -8.86 54.10
N PRO A 10 -14.50 -10.15 53.69
CA PRO A 10 -13.78 -10.62 52.49
C PRO A 10 -14.50 -10.30 51.17
N LEU A 11 -15.79 -9.94 51.21
CA LEU A 11 -16.56 -9.61 50.00
C LEU A 11 -16.27 -8.19 49.48
N LEU A 12 -16.01 -7.23 50.37
CA LEU A 12 -15.72 -5.84 49.99
C LEU A 12 -14.29 -5.67 49.43
N THR A 13 -13.32 -6.45 49.91
CA THR A 13 -11.94 -6.42 49.38
C THR A 13 -11.82 -7.10 48.03
N SER A 14 -12.66 -8.10 47.74
CA SER A 14 -12.66 -8.79 46.44
C SER A 14 -13.24 -7.94 45.31
N ILE A 15 -14.17 -7.02 45.61
CA ILE A 15 -14.76 -6.12 44.60
C ILE A 15 -13.79 -4.98 44.23
N LEU A 16 -12.98 -4.50 45.18
CA LEU A 16 -12.03 -3.41 44.93
C LEU A 16 -10.87 -3.81 43.99
N MET A 17 -10.43 -5.07 44.02
CA MET A 17 -9.36 -5.58 43.15
C MET A 17 -9.77 -5.75 41.67
N VAL A 18 -11.07 -5.89 41.37
CA VAL A 18 -11.55 -6.05 39.99
C VAL A 18 -11.62 -4.70 39.27
N VAL A 19 -11.96 -3.62 39.97
CA VAL A 19 -12.11 -2.29 39.35
C VAL A 19 -10.76 -1.67 38.96
N LEU A 20 -9.69 -1.98 39.69
CA LEU A 20 -8.32 -1.48 39.41
C LEU A 20 -7.64 -2.13 38.20
N SER A 21 -8.19 -3.22 37.64
CA SER A 21 -7.59 -3.93 36.50
C SER A 21 -8.09 -3.46 35.13
N PHE A 22 -9.08 -2.57 35.06
CA PHE A 22 -9.67 -2.11 33.79
C PHE A 22 -9.12 -0.78 33.26
N THR A 23 -8.11 -0.20 33.90
CA THR A 23 -7.48 1.07 33.44
C THR A 23 -6.18 0.88 32.67
N ALA A 24 -5.81 -0.36 32.32
CA ALA A 24 -4.69 -0.57 31.41
C ALA A 24 -5.01 0.12 30.06
N PRO A 25 -4.17 1.08 29.61
CA PRO A 25 -4.37 1.67 28.31
C PRO A 25 -4.23 0.56 27.27
N ILE A 26 -5.23 0.42 26.41
CA ILE A 26 -5.12 -0.42 25.22
C ILE A 26 -3.94 0.15 24.44
N ALA A 27 -2.80 -0.53 24.49
CA ALA A 27 -1.70 -0.24 23.60
C ALA A 27 -2.26 -0.33 22.18
N LYS A 28 -2.19 0.78 21.44
CA LYS A 28 -2.52 0.79 20.02
C LYS A 28 -1.61 -0.25 19.39
N ALA A 29 -2.19 -1.33 18.86
CA ALA A 29 -1.41 -2.33 18.15
C ALA A 29 -0.76 -1.61 16.96
N ASP A 30 0.55 -1.41 17.04
CA ASP A 30 1.34 -0.98 15.89
C ASP A 30 1.21 -2.10 14.86
N THR A 31 0.41 -1.85 13.83
CA THR A 31 0.38 -2.72 12.65
C THR A 31 1.81 -2.76 12.13
N PRO A 32 2.42 -3.95 11.90
CA PRO A 32 3.78 -4.02 11.42
C PRO A 32 3.90 -3.21 10.13
N GLU A 33 4.67 -2.13 10.17
CA GLU A 33 4.90 -1.28 9.00
C GLU A 33 5.77 -2.05 8.00
N PHE A 34 5.35 -2.12 6.74
CA PHE A 34 6.09 -2.78 5.65
C PHE A 34 7.55 -2.29 5.58
N LYS A 35 8.52 -3.18 5.31
CA LYS A 35 9.95 -2.81 5.29
C LYS A 35 10.27 -1.69 4.30
N MET A 36 9.61 -1.67 3.15
CA MET A 36 9.77 -0.61 2.15
C MET A 36 9.46 0.78 2.74
N ASN A 37 8.45 0.88 3.61
CA ASN A 37 8.05 2.13 4.25
C ASN A 37 9.02 2.56 5.37
N GLN A 38 9.87 1.65 5.83
CA GLN A 38 10.94 1.97 6.79
C GLN A 38 12.19 2.54 6.09
N ASN A 39 12.21 2.61 4.75
CA ASN A 39 13.33 3.14 4.00
C ASN A 39 13.54 4.65 4.23
N ARG A 40 14.43 4.98 5.17
CA ARG A 40 14.75 6.37 5.52
C ARG A 40 15.40 7.16 4.38
N GLN A 41 15.98 6.51 3.37
CA GLN A 41 16.59 7.21 2.23
C GLN A 41 15.55 8.00 1.41
N CYS A 42 14.32 7.49 1.38
CA CYS A 42 13.21 8.02 0.59
C CYS A 42 12.10 8.59 1.49
N ILE A 43 11.62 7.80 2.46
CA ILE A 43 10.44 8.11 3.28
C ILE A 43 10.68 9.25 4.26
N MET A 44 11.93 9.54 4.62
CA MET A 44 12.25 10.72 5.43
C MET A 44 11.74 12.03 4.80
N CYS A 45 11.72 12.10 3.46
CA CYS A 45 11.18 13.25 2.72
C CYS A 45 9.80 12.95 2.10
N HIS A 46 9.54 11.71 1.70
CA HIS A 46 8.31 11.29 1.01
C HIS A 46 7.23 10.69 1.94
N LYS A 47 7.23 11.02 3.23
CA LYS A 47 6.31 10.43 4.22
C LYS A 47 4.82 10.53 3.86
N LYS A 48 4.40 11.52 3.06
CA LYS A 48 2.99 11.75 2.72
C LYS A 48 2.52 11.00 1.48
N ASN A 49 3.42 10.66 0.57
CA ASN A 49 3.08 10.17 -0.76
C ASN A 49 3.96 9.03 -1.28
N GLY A 50 5.02 8.66 -0.56
CA GLY A 50 5.94 7.59 -0.95
C GLY A 50 5.70 6.27 -0.24
N ASN A 51 4.80 6.22 0.76
CA ASN A 51 4.45 4.95 1.38
C ASN A 51 3.75 4.05 0.38
N MET A 52 4.09 2.78 0.40
CA MET A 52 3.48 1.73 -0.41
C MET A 52 2.72 0.77 0.50
N TYR A 53 1.58 0.31 0.00
CA TYR A 53 0.75 -0.70 0.66
C TYR A 53 0.37 -1.77 -0.36
N GLY A 54 -0.46 -2.74 0.06
CA GLY A 54 -0.94 -3.79 -0.83
C GLY A 54 0.16 -4.77 -1.27
N MET A 55 0.00 -5.35 -2.46
CA MET A 55 0.83 -6.47 -2.91
C MET A 55 2.31 -6.12 -3.06
N HIS A 56 2.63 -4.93 -3.58
CA HIS A 56 4.01 -4.51 -3.84
C HIS A 56 4.77 -4.06 -2.58
N ALA A 57 4.08 -3.82 -1.47
CA ALA A 57 4.70 -3.54 -0.17
C ALA A 57 5.10 -4.83 0.58
N ASN A 58 4.76 -6.00 0.05
CA ASN A 58 5.01 -7.28 0.69
C ASN A 58 6.51 -7.55 0.86
N ASP A 59 6.95 -7.66 2.12
CA ASP A 59 8.33 -7.97 2.50
C ASP A 59 8.89 -9.24 1.85
N ALA A 60 8.04 -10.21 1.51
CA ALA A 60 8.46 -11.44 0.84
C ALA A 60 8.96 -11.22 -0.59
N LEU A 61 8.52 -10.14 -1.25
CA LEU A 61 9.02 -9.76 -2.58
C LEU A 61 10.39 -9.10 -2.51
N GLY A 62 10.77 -8.55 -1.35
CA GLY A 62 12.05 -7.87 -1.17
C GLY A 62 12.21 -6.57 -1.97
N GLN A 63 11.12 -6.03 -2.52
CA GLN A 63 11.15 -4.83 -3.34
C GLN A 63 11.54 -3.59 -2.52
N THR A 64 12.20 -2.67 -3.21
CA THR A 64 12.64 -1.37 -2.74
C THR A 64 12.00 -0.28 -3.60
N CYS A 65 12.11 0.98 -3.15
CA CYS A 65 11.62 2.12 -3.93
C CYS A 65 12.27 2.19 -5.32
N GLN A 66 13.56 1.84 -5.40
CA GLN A 66 14.36 1.95 -6.61
C GLN A 66 14.06 0.86 -7.65
N ASP A 67 13.47 -0.26 -7.25
CA ASP A 67 13.10 -1.31 -8.22
C ASP A 67 12.02 -0.84 -9.20
N CYS A 68 11.17 0.10 -8.77
CA CYS A 68 10.17 0.75 -9.63
C CYS A 68 10.62 2.16 -10.05
N HIS A 69 11.11 2.96 -9.11
CA HIS A 69 11.42 4.35 -9.38
C HIS A 69 12.80 4.55 -10.01
N GLY A 70 13.74 3.61 -9.93
CA GLY A 70 15.12 3.77 -10.43
C GLY A 70 16.07 4.39 -9.41
N GLU A 71 17.31 4.64 -9.84
CA GLU A 71 18.39 5.07 -8.95
C GLU A 71 18.27 6.54 -8.53
N LYS A 72 18.46 6.79 -7.23
CA LYS A 72 18.33 8.13 -6.62
C LYS A 72 19.31 9.16 -7.18
N GLY A 73 20.51 8.73 -7.57
CA GLY A 73 21.60 9.61 -7.98
C GLY A 73 21.81 10.76 -6.98
N ARG A 74 21.73 12.01 -7.47
CA ARG A 74 21.90 13.22 -6.68
C ARG A 74 20.58 13.85 -6.22
N HIS A 75 19.43 13.18 -6.42
CA HIS A 75 18.15 13.67 -5.94
C HIS A 75 18.18 13.94 -4.42
N PRO A 76 17.66 15.08 -3.93
CA PRO A 76 16.88 16.09 -4.67
C PRO A 76 17.71 17.25 -5.23
N ARG A 77 19.04 17.22 -5.12
CA ARG A 77 19.93 18.37 -5.40
C ARG A 77 20.71 18.26 -6.70
N GLY A 78 20.36 17.32 -7.58
CA GLY A 78 21.03 17.13 -8.87
C GLY A 78 20.38 16.03 -9.68
N GLU A 79 21.06 15.62 -10.75
CA GLU A 79 20.62 14.60 -11.70
C GLU A 79 20.32 13.25 -11.02
N SER A 80 19.30 12.58 -11.55
CA SER A 80 18.71 11.36 -11.00
C SER A 80 18.01 10.61 -12.12
N GLU A 81 18.00 9.28 -12.02
CA GLU A 81 17.26 8.41 -12.94
C GLU A 81 15.86 8.08 -12.41
N LEU A 82 15.51 8.60 -11.22
CA LEU A 82 14.19 8.45 -10.63
C LEU A 82 13.06 8.83 -11.59
N ILE A 83 12.14 7.90 -11.84
CA ILE A 83 10.92 8.10 -12.62
C ILE A 83 9.69 8.19 -11.71
N GLY A 84 8.69 8.94 -12.18
CA GLY A 84 7.32 8.84 -11.70
C GLY A 84 6.48 7.96 -12.62
N PHE A 85 5.25 7.70 -12.22
CA PHE A 85 4.28 6.96 -13.03
C PHE A 85 3.04 7.82 -13.29
N GLY A 86 2.44 7.65 -14.48
CA GLY A 86 1.29 8.39 -14.97
C GLY A 86 1.66 9.54 -15.92
N GLU A 87 0.64 10.22 -16.44
CA GLU A 87 0.75 11.25 -17.48
C GLU A 87 1.65 12.44 -17.11
N ASN A 88 1.73 12.79 -15.83
CA ASN A 88 2.55 13.90 -15.35
C ASN A 88 4.02 13.52 -15.09
N SER A 89 4.42 12.29 -15.41
CA SER A 89 5.80 11.83 -15.25
C SER A 89 6.71 12.42 -16.33
N PRO A 90 7.94 12.84 -16.00
CA PRO A 90 8.95 13.19 -17.00
C PRO A 90 9.48 11.96 -17.77
N ALA A 91 9.17 10.74 -17.30
CA ALA A 91 9.55 9.50 -17.98
C ALA A 91 8.59 9.21 -19.14
N SER A 92 9.15 8.79 -20.27
CA SER A 92 8.38 8.31 -21.41
C SER A 92 7.52 7.11 -21.03
N ALA A 93 6.45 6.87 -21.80
CA ALA A 93 5.58 5.73 -21.56
C ALA A 93 6.35 4.39 -21.61
N GLU A 94 7.30 4.27 -22.54
CA GLU A 94 8.18 3.11 -22.66
C GLU A 94 9.00 2.87 -21.39
N GLN A 95 9.56 3.93 -20.78
CA GLN A 95 10.33 3.82 -19.53
C GLN A 95 9.43 3.39 -18.35
N GLN A 96 8.20 3.89 -18.28
CA GLN A 96 7.25 3.50 -17.24
C GLN A 96 6.84 2.04 -17.39
N THR A 97 6.47 1.62 -18.61
CA THR A 97 6.12 0.22 -18.92
C THR A 97 7.30 -0.72 -18.66
N ALA A 98 8.53 -0.33 -19.01
CA ALA A 98 9.72 -1.16 -18.80
C ALA A 98 9.94 -1.50 -17.32
N ALA A 99 9.63 -0.59 -16.38
CA ALA A 99 9.73 -0.87 -14.95
C ALA A 99 8.77 -1.99 -14.50
N CYS A 100 7.56 -2.04 -15.06
CA CYS A 100 6.60 -3.12 -14.78
C CYS A 100 7.03 -4.44 -15.41
N MET A 101 7.46 -4.38 -16.67
CA MET A 101 7.86 -5.55 -17.47
C MET A 101 9.20 -6.16 -17.03
N ALA A 102 9.96 -5.48 -16.16
CA ALA A 102 11.14 -6.06 -15.52
C ALA A 102 10.80 -7.25 -14.61
N CYS A 103 9.54 -7.36 -14.14
CA CYS A 103 9.07 -8.45 -13.28
C CYS A 103 7.81 -9.15 -13.83
N HIS A 104 6.92 -8.41 -14.51
CA HIS A 104 5.70 -8.97 -15.08
C HIS A 104 5.92 -9.40 -16.53
N GLY A 105 5.63 -10.66 -16.84
CA GLY A 105 5.66 -11.17 -18.20
C GLY A 105 4.39 -10.85 -18.98
N GLN A 106 4.53 -10.59 -20.27
CA GLN A 106 3.42 -10.22 -21.16
C GLN A 106 2.38 -11.35 -21.24
N GLU A 107 2.83 -12.61 -21.27
CA GLU A 107 1.95 -13.77 -21.41
C GLU A 107 1.07 -13.94 -20.17
N GLU A 108 1.65 -13.86 -18.98
CA GLU A 108 0.92 -13.96 -17.71
C GLU A 108 -0.08 -12.80 -17.54
N LEU A 109 0.30 -11.59 -17.93
CA LEU A 109 -0.61 -10.44 -17.92
C LEU A 109 -1.77 -10.63 -18.90
N ALA A 110 -1.52 -11.15 -20.10
CA ALA A 110 -2.53 -11.44 -21.10
C ALA A 110 -3.51 -12.54 -20.65
N GLU A 111 -3.00 -13.57 -19.97
CA GLU A 111 -3.82 -14.64 -19.38
C GLU A 111 -4.69 -14.12 -18.23
N ALA A 112 -4.14 -13.23 -17.41
CA ALA A 112 -4.90 -12.58 -16.33
C ALA A 112 -6.01 -11.69 -16.90
N ASP A 113 -5.70 -10.93 -17.96
CA ASP A 113 -6.69 -10.14 -18.69
C ASP A 113 -6.24 -9.77 -20.11
N TRP A 114 -7.12 -10.03 -21.08
CA TRP A 114 -6.84 -9.74 -22.49
C TRP A 114 -6.56 -8.25 -22.75
N THR A 115 -7.06 -7.35 -21.91
CA THR A 115 -6.86 -5.90 -22.10
C THR A 115 -5.40 -5.49 -21.99
N HIS A 116 -4.55 -6.25 -21.32
CA HIS A 116 -3.12 -5.94 -21.25
C HIS A 116 -2.46 -6.00 -22.64
N ASN A 117 -2.86 -6.95 -23.50
CA ASN A 117 -2.27 -7.09 -24.84
C ASN A 117 -2.55 -5.91 -25.76
N VAL A 118 -3.73 -5.30 -25.65
CA VAL A 118 -4.12 -4.19 -26.54
C VAL A 118 -3.63 -2.83 -26.03
N HIS A 119 -3.15 -2.76 -24.78
CA HIS A 119 -2.72 -1.52 -24.15
C HIS A 119 -1.22 -1.47 -23.82
N SER A 120 -0.50 -2.60 -23.78
CA SER A 120 0.87 -2.68 -23.28
C SER A 120 1.87 -1.73 -23.94
N ASP A 121 1.64 -1.33 -25.20
CA ASP A 121 2.48 -0.39 -25.94
C ASP A 121 1.79 0.97 -26.22
N LYS A 122 0.56 1.17 -25.73
CA LYS A 122 -0.27 2.35 -26.03
C LYS A 122 -0.59 3.20 -24.80
N VAL A 123 -0.68 2.59 -23.63
CA VAL A 123 -1.14 3.22 -22.39
C VAL A 123 -0.21 2.79 -21.25
N ASN A 124 0.05 3.68 -20.29
CA ASN A 124 0.88 3.33 -19.14
C ASN A 124 0.09 2.45 -18.16
N CYS A 125 0.74 1.48 -17.54
CA CYS A 125 0.11 0.62 -16.53
C CYS A 125 -0.55 1.46 -15.41
N ALA A 126 0.08 2.58 -15.03
CA ALA A 126 -0.39 3.49 -14.00
C ALA A 126 -1.59 4.37 -14.39
N ASP A 127 -2.03 4.34 -15.65
CA ASP A 127 -3.28 5.01 -16.06
C ASP A 127 -4.51 4.20 -15.58
N CYS A 128 -4.31 2.91 -15.30
CA CYS A 128 -5.33 2.03 -14.72
C CYS A 128 -5.00 1.64 -13.28
N HIS A 129 -3.76 1.21 -13.01
CA HIS A 129 -3.35 0.67 -11.72
C HIS A 129 -2.88 1.75 -10.73
N GLN A 130 -3.18 1.58 -9.45
CA GLN A 130 -2.59 2.40 -8.38
C GLN A 130 -1.94 1.51 -7.31
N LEU A 131 -0.61 1.60 -7.18
CA LEU A 131 0.17 0.67 -6.36
C LEU A 131 0.54 1.21 -4.96
N HIS A 132 0.50 2.54 -4.78
CA HIS A 132 0.73 3.14 -3.46
C HIS A 132 -0.38 2.83 -2.45
N PRO A 133 -1.68 2.91 -2.80
CA PRO A 133 -2.76 2.54 -1.89
C PRO A 133 -2.77 1.05 -1.53
N GLU A 134 -3.50 0.68 -0.47
CA GLU A 134 -3.63 -0.71 -0.05
C GLU A 134 -4.38 -1.57 -1.07
N VAL A 135 -5.32 -0.95 -1.77
CA VAL A 135 -6.15 -1.60 -2.78
C VAL A 135 -5.95 -0.87 -4.10
N ASP A 136 -5.53 -1.64 -5.10
CA ASP A 136 -5.51 -1.19 -6.48
C ASP A 136 -6.95 -1.08 -6.99
N PRO A 137 -7.39 0.10 -7.46
CA PRO A 137 -8.76 0.31 -7.88
C PRO A 137 -9.20 -0.69 -8.93
N VAL A 138 -8.33 -1.22 -9.80
CA VAL A 138 -8.77 -2.16 -10.85
C VAL A 138 -9.05 -3.58 -10.38
N ILE A 139 -8.68 -3.93 -9.15
CA ILE A 139 -8.88 -5.27 -8.62
C ILE A 139 -10.24 -5.38 -7.92
N GLY A 140 -11.00 -6.43 -8.23
CA GLY A 140 -12.28 -6.72 -7.55
C GLY A 140 -13.43 -5.79 -7.92
N GLN A 141 -13.30 -5.04 -9.03
CA GLN A 141 -14.33 -4.13 -9.50
C GLN A 141 -15.55 -4.89 -10.05
N THR A 142 -16.71 -4.26 -9.97
CA THR A 142 -17.90 -4.75 -10.68
C THR A 142 -17.75 -4.54 -12.18
N GLU A 143 -18.48 -5.33 -12.96
CA GLU A 143 -18.50 -5.20 -14.43
C GLU A 143 -18.88 -3.77 -14.88
N THR A 144 -19.85 -3.14 -14.23
CA THR A 144 -20.25 -1.76 -14.53
C THR A 144 -19.11 -0.75 -14.35
N VAL A 145 -18.36 -0.86 -13.24
CA VAL A 145 -17.24 0.05 -12.96
C VAL A 145 -16.12 -0.17 -13.98
N ARG A 146 -15.85 -1.42 -14.33
CA ARG A 146 -14.86 -1.79 -15.34
C ARG A 146 -15.26 -1.28 -16.73
N ILE A 147 -16.51 -1.43 -17.16
CA ILE A 147 -16.96 -0.89 -18.45
C ILE A 147 -16.82 0.64 -18.48
N LYS A 148 -17.14 1.30 -17.36
CA LYS A 148 -17.02 2.75 -17.24
C LYS A 148 -15.57 3.23 -17.41
N SER A 149 -14.56 2.51 -16.92
CA SER A 149 -13.16 2.89 -17.14
C SER A 149 -12.80 2.84 -18.63
N CYS A 150 -13.26 1.81 -19.35
CA CYS A 150 -13.08 1.73 -20.80
C CYS A 150 -13.70 2.94 -21.52
N VAL A 151 -14.97 3.23 -21.22
CA VAL A 151 -15.68 4.36 -21.84
C VAL A 151 -15.01 5.69 -21.50
N SER A 152 -14.59 5.90 -20.26
CA SER A 152 -14.00 7.19 -19.84
C SER A 152 -12.76 7.58 -20.64
N CYS A 153 -11.95 6.60 -21.04
CA CYS A 153 -10.80 6.84 -21.90
C CYS A 153 -11.21 6.88 -23.38
N HIS A 154 -11.96 5.89 -23.87
CA HIS A 154 -12.26 5.77 -25.30
C HIS A 154 -13.34 6.74 -25.83
N GLU A 155 -14.13 7.37 -24.97
CA GLU A 155 -15.07 8.44 -25.37
C GLU A 155 -14.35 9.78 -25.61
N SER A 156 -13.17 9.96 -25.01
CA SER A 156 -12.39 11.21 -25.09
C SER A 156 -11.25 11.18 -26.12
N GLN A 157 -11.17 10.11 -26.93
CA GLN A 157 -10.20 9.98 -28.03
C GLN A 157 -10.73 10.49 -29.38
#